data_AF-A0AAE9Q0T8-F1
#
_entry.id   AF-A0AAE9Q0T8-F1
#
_cell.length_a   1.000
_cell.length_b   1.000
_cell.length_c   1.000
_cell.angle_alpha   90.00
_cell.angle_beta   90.00
_cell.angle_gamma   90.00
#
_symmetry.space_group_name_H-M   'P 1'
#
loop_
_entity.id
_entity.type
_entity.pdbx_description
1 polymer ?
#
loop_
_entity_poly.entity_id
_entity_poly.type
_entity_poly.pdbx_seq_one_letter_code
_entity_poly.pdbx_strand_id
1 'polypeptide(L)'
;MSANVESMFYVREAPWHGLGIRVEHALTANEALSAAGLDWSVIQKSIQTEDLSEIPGYKPNIRAADQRLLGVVSDRYKIVQNHEAFAFADELLGEGVPFKTAGSLQNGKKIWLLAKLHLRSMSLPGTTYLRIWCSQIVMTETVALKSQ
;
A
#
# COMPACT_ATOMS: atom_id res chain seq x y z
N MET A 1 -10.10 -12.21 16.18
CA MET A 1 -9.17 -11.07 15.92
C MET A 1 -9.69 -10.32 14.70
N SER A 2 -9.99 -9.03 14.81
CA SER A 2 -10.42 -8.23 13.66
C SER A 2 -9.23 -8.00 12.74
N ALA A 3 -9.33 -8.39 11.47
CA ALA A 3 -8.27 -8.19 10.48
C ALA A 3 -7.99 -6.70 10.21
N ASN A 4 -8.93 -5.81 10.57
CA ASN A 4 -8.85 -4.35 10.37
C ASN A 4 -8.60 -3.96 8.91
N VAL A 5 -9.16 -4.75 8.00
CA VAL A 5 -9.16 -4.54 6.55
C VAL A 5 -10.21 -3.49 6.22
N GLU A 6 -9.80 -2.45 5.50
CA GLU A 6 -10.72 -1.48 4.90
C GLU A 6 -11.15 -1.96 3.51
N SER A 7 -10.18 -2.28 2.65
CA SER A 7 -10.39 -2.74 1.29
C SER A 7 -9.25 -3.67 0.86
N MET A 8 -9.54 -4.70 0.05
CA MET A 8 -8.49 -5.53 -0.55
C MET A 8 -9.03 -6.37 -1.71
N PHE A 9 -8.14 -6.90 -2.53
CA PHE A 9 -8.43 -8.00 -3.45
C PHE A 9 -7.58 -9.24 -3.15
N TYR A 10 -8.02 -10.40 -3.63
CA TYR A 10 -7.27 -11.65 -3.55
C TYR A 10 -7.51 -12.54 -4.77
N VAL A 11 -6.48 -13.30 -5.16
CA VAL A 11 -6.55 -14.25 -6.28
C VAL A 11 -7.01 -15.63 -5.79
N ARG A 12 -8.09 -16.14 -6.40
CA ARG A 12 -8.65 -17.50 -6.24
C ARG A 12 -9.17 -17.88 -4.85
N GLU A 13 -8.29 -18.01 -3.86
CA GLU A 13 -8.63 -18.51 -2.52
C GLU A 13 -8.92 -17.36 -1.57
N ALA A 14 -10.06 -17.46 -0.88
CA ALA A 14 -10.47 -16.45 0.09
C ALA A 14 -9.53 -16.46 1.31
N PRO A 15 -9.12 -15.28 1.81
CA PRO A 15 -8.37 -15.18 3.05
C PRO A 15 -9.25 -15.64 4.23
N TRP A 16 -8.61 -15.99 5.35
CA TRP A 16 -9.27 -16.51 6.57
C TRP A 16 -10.41 -15.63 7.11
N HIS A 17 -10.39 -14.32 6.83
CA HIS A 17 -11.42 -13.36 7.24
C HIS A 17 -12.52 -13.16 6.19
N GLY A 18 -12.39 -13.74 4.99
CA GLY A 18 -13.41 -13.69 3.93
C GLY A 18 -13.70 -12.31 3.33
N LEU A 19 -12.85 -11.30 3.58
CA LEU A 19 -13.04 -9.93 3.10
C LEU A 19 -12.26 -9.68 1.81
N GLY A 20 -12.80 -8.83 0.95
CA GLY A 20 -12.15 -8.36 -0.28
C GLY A 20 -12.80 -8.87 -1.56
N ILE A 21 -12.27 -8.39 -2.69
CA ILE A 21 -12.73 -8.74 -4.03
C ILE A 21 -11.96 -9.96 -4.54
N ARG A 22 -12.69 -11.01 -4.91
CA ARG A 22 -12.10 -12.20 -5.54
C ARG A 22 -11.82 -11.91 -7.00
N VAL A 23 -10.59 -12.19 -7.43
CA VAL A 23 -10.20 -12.15 -8.84
C VAL A 23 -9.67 -13.52 -9.27
N GLU A 24 -9.89 -13.87 -10.54
CA GLU A 24 -9.55 -15.20 -11.07
C GLU A 24 -8.08 -15.32 -11.50
N HIS A 25 -7.46 -14.18 -11.80
CA HIS A 25 -6.11 -14.08 -12.32
C HIS A 25 -5.35 -12.99 -11.56
N ALA A 26 -4.03 -13.10 -11.54
CA ALA A 26 -3.18 -12.07 -10.95
C ALA A 26 -3.15 -10.84 -11.89
N LEU A 27 -3.16 -9.66 -11.28
CA LEU A 27 -3.48 -8.40 -11.95
C LEU A 27 -2.22 -7.59 -12.28
N THR A 28 -2.31 -6.70 -13.27
CA THR A 28 -1.31 -5.64 -13.47
C THR A 28 -1.33 -4.62 -12.32
N ALA A 29 -0.31 -3.76 -12.22
CA ALA A 29 -0.25 -2.74 -11.17
C ALA A 29 -1.51 -1.86 -11.10
N ASN A 30 -1.98 -1.35 -12.25
CA ASN A 30 -3.16 -0.48 -12.31
C ASN A 30 -4.46 -1.22 -11.98
N GLU A 31 -4.63 -2.44 -12.49
CA GLU A 31 -5.80 -3.27 -12.17
C GLU A 31 -5.81 -3.65 -10.68
N ALA A 32 -4.64 -3.97 -10.11
CA ALA A 32 -4.48 -4.28 -8.69
C ALA A 32 -4.81 -3.07 -7.81
N LEU A 33 -4.36 -1.86 -8.19
CA LEU A 33 -4.68 -0.62 -7.49
C LEU A 33 -6.20 -0.38 -7.44
N SER A 34 -6.87 -0.53 -8.59
CA SER A 34 -8.32 -0.36 -8.70
C SER A 34 -9.09 -1.44 -7.92
N ALA A 35 -8.73 -2.72 -8.11
CA ALA A 35 -9.37 -3.85 -7.42
C ALA A 35 -9.16 -3.80 -5.89
N ALA A 36 -8.05 -3.23 -5.42
CA ALA A 36 -7.80 -3.03 -4.00
C ALA A 36 -8.55 -1.83 -3.40
N GLY A 37 -9.17 -0.97 -4.22
CA GLY A 37 -9.76 0.30 -3.77
C GLY A 37 -8.71 1.30 -3.29
N LEU A 38 -7.50 1.26 -3.86
CA LEU A 38 -6.35 2.07 -3.45
C LEU A 38 -6.10 3.28 -4.38
N ASP A 39 -6.94 3.48 -5.39
CA ASP A 39 -6.89 4.62 -6.32
C ASP A 39 -7.45 5.89 -5.67
N TRP A 40 -6.75 6.37 -4.64
CA TRP A 40 -7.02 7.63 -3.97
C TRP A 40 -5.70 8.38 -3.76
N SER A 41 -5.80 9.71 -3.72
CA SER A 41 -4.65 10.58 -3.52
C SER A 41 -4.51 11.04 -2.07
N VAL A 42 -3.27 11.28 -1.68
CA VAL A 42 -2.91 11.88 -0.39
C VAL A 42 -2.50 13.32 -0.60
N ILE A 43 -3.03 14.20 0.25
CA ILE A 43 -2.67 15.62 0.31
C ILE A 43 -2.07 15.95 1.68
N GLN A 44 -1.15 16.89 1.71
CA GLN A 44 -0.61 17.46 2.94
C GLN A 44 -1.25 18.82 3.21
N LYS A 45 -1.63 19.07 4.46
CA LYS A 45 -2.09 20.38 4.93
C LYS A 45 -1.19 20.90 6.04
N SER A 46 -1.33 22.17 6.40
CA SER A 46 -0.73 22.74 7.60
C SER A 46 -1.57 22.41 8.84
N ILE A 47 -0.92 22.39 10.01
CA ILE A 47 -1.60 22.28 11.31
C ILE A 47 -1.70 23.68 11.89
N GLN A 48 -2.88 24.03 12.38
CA GLN A 48 -3.12 25.29 13.08
C GLN A 48 -3.67 25.01 14.47
N THR A 49 -3.27 25.83 15.43
CA THR A 49 -3.88 25.89 16.77
C THR A 49 -5.21 26.63 16.72
N GLU A 50 -5.95 26.64 17.83
CA GLU A 50 -7.25 27.32 17.92
C GLU A 50 -7.15 28.84 17.70
N ASP A 51 -6.00 29.44 18.04
CA ASP A 51 -5.66 30.84 17.79
C ASP A 51 -5.14 31.13 16.37
N LEU A 52 -5.26 30.15 15.45
CA LEU A 52 -4.82 30.24 14.03
C LEU A 52 -3.30 30.33 13.83
N SER A 53 -2.51 30.07 14.88
CA SER A 53 -1.06 29.96 14.76
C SER A 53 -0.67 28.65 14.09
N GLU A 54 0.15 28.72 13.04
CA GLU A 54 0.63 27.53 12.34
C GLU A 54 1.70 26.80 13.17
N ILE A 55 1.61 25.47 13.23
CA ILE A 55 2.62 24.62 13.84
C ILE A 55 3.60 24.17 12.74
N PRO A 56 4.82 24.74 12.67
CA PRO A 56 5.79 24.38 11.65
C PRO A 56 6.41 23.00 11.94
N GLY A 57 6.98 22.37 10.92
CA GLY A 57 7.73 21.12 11.05
C GLY A 57 6.88 19.85 10.97
N TYR A 58 5.55 19.97 10.98
CA TYR A 58 4.61 18.84 10.94
C TYR A 58 3.47 19.08 9.95
N LYS A 59 3.15 18.03 9.18
CA LYS A 59 2.07 18.04 8.19
C LYS A 59 1.18 16.81 8.33
N PRO A 60 -0.15 16.97 8.45
CA PRO A 60 -1.10 15.88 8.31
C PRO A 60 -1.17 15.40 6.87
N ASN A 61 -1.02 14.10 6.69
CA ASN A 61 -1.38 13.39 5.48
C ASN A 61 -2.88 13.08 5.53
N ILE A 62 -3.61 13.53 4.52
CA ILE A 62 -5.07 13.44 4.44
C ILE A 62 -5.45 12.76 3.13
N ARG A 63 -6.38 11.81 3.17
CA ARG A 63 -6.96 11.22 1.97
C ARG A 63 -7.88 12.22 1.30
N ALA A 64 -7.62 12.55 0.04
CA ALA A 64 -8.36 13.59 -0.67
C ALA A 64 -9.85 13.23 -0.83
N ALA A 65 -10.14 11.95 -1.08
CA ALA A 65 -11.49 11.45 -1.39
C ALA A 65 -12.53 11.71 -0.30
N ASP A 66 -12.15 11.60 0.98
CA ASP A 66 -13.06 11.69 2.12
C ASP A 66 -12.52 12.56 3.28
N GLN A 67 -11.43 13.28 3.05
CA GLN A 67 -10.75 14.13 4.04
C GLN A 67 -10.30 13.38 5.30
N ARG A 68 -10.10 12.07 5.23
CA ARG A 68 -9.69 11.27 6.39
C ARG A 68 -8.21 11.47 6.73
N LEU A 69 -7.92 11.69 8.01
CA LEU A 69 -6.55 11.79 8.51
C LEU A 69 -5.86 10.42 8.49
N LEU A 70 -4.80 10.31 7.70
CA LEU A 70 -3.98 9.11 7.59
C LEU A 70 -2.84 9.10 8.62
N GLY A 71 -2.27 10.27 8.92
CA GLY A 71 -1.20 10.43 9.89
C GLY A 71 -0.64 11.84 9.91
N VAL A 72 0.23 12.13 10.88
CA VAL A 72 1.01 13.37 10.91
C VAL A 72 2.47 12.99 10.74
N VAL A 73 3.14 13.65 9.80
CA VAL A 73 4.56 13.42 9.48
C VAL A 73 5.35 14.69 9.70
N SER A 74 6.66 14.57 9.96
CA SER A 74 7.54 15.74 9.91
C SER A 74 7.76 16.20 8.47
N ASP A 75 8.10 17.47 8.27
CA ASP A 75 8.34 18.08 6.95
C ASP A 75 9.46 17.41 6.12
N ARG A 76 10.28 16.57 6.76
CA ARG A 76 11.31 15.75 6.09
C ARG A 76 10.74 14.68 5.16
N TYR A 77 9.47 14.31 5.33
CA TYR A 77 8.83 13.26 4.54
C TYR A 77 7.99 13.85 3.41
N LYS A 78 8.20 13.32 2.20
CA LYS A 78 7.36 13.59 1.04
C LYS A 78 6.28 12.53 0.91
N ILE A 79 5.16 12.93 0.34
CA ILE A 79 4.09 12.00 -0.03
C ILE A 79 4.60 11.15 -1.19
N VAL A 80 4.40 9.84 -1.10
CA VAL A 80 4.45 8.90 -2.23
C VAL A 80 3.05 8.40 -2.46
N GLN A 81 2.52 8.61 -3.66
CA GLN A 81 1.17 8.21 -3.99
C GLN A 81 1.09 6.69 -4.16
N ASN A 82 -0.10 6.12 -3.92
CA ASN A 82 -0.28 4.67 -4.04
C ASN A 82 0.06 4.17 -5.47
N HIS A 83 -0.28 4.93 -6.51
CA HIS A 83 0.07 4.57 -7.89
C HIS A 83 1.59 4.59 -8.12
N GLU A 84 2.32 5.53 -7.53
CA GLU A 84 3.80 5.57 -7.60
C GLU A 84 4.41 4.36 -6.89
N ALA A 85 3.89 3.99 -5.71
CA ALA A 85 4.35 2.80 -4.99
C ALA A 85 4.09 1.49 -5.75
N PHE A 86 2.96 1.39 -6.45
CA PHE A 86 2.65 0.23 -7.29
C PHE A 86 3.51 0.19 -8.56
N ALA A 87 3.76 1.33 -9.19
CA ALA A 87 4.67 1.43 -10.34
C ALA A 87 6.11 1.06 -9.94
N PHE A 88 6.59 1.55 -8.80
CA PHE A 88 7.89 1.16 -8.25
C PHE A 88 7.98 -0.35 -7.99
N ALA A 89 6.92 -0.94 -7.44
CA ALA A 89 6.87 -2.39 -7.23
C ALA A 89 6.93 -3.16 -8.55
N ASP A 90 6.21 -2.71 -9.59
CA ASP A 90 6.22 -3.33 -10.92
C ASP A 90 7.61 -3.25 -11.56
N GLU A 91 8.27 -2.09 -11.48
CA GLU A 91 9.64 -1.90 -11.97
C GLU A 91 10.65 -2.80 -11.22
N LEU A 92 10.56 -2.86 -9.88
CA LEU A 92 11.45 -3.67 -9.05
C LEU A 92 11.31 -5.18 -9.33
N LEU A 93 10.10 -5.64 -9.64
CA LEU A 93 9.81 -7.04 -9.90
C LEU A 93 10.13 -7.45 -11.35
N GLY A 94 10.28 -6.47 -12.25
CA GLY A 94 10.32 -6.63 -13.69
C GLY A 94 8.92 -6.45 -14.28
N GLU A 95 8.83 -5.66 -15.37
CA GLU A 95 7.57 -5.30 -16.01
C GLU A 95 6.64 -6.51 -16.20
N GLY A 96 5.40 -6.38 -15.72
CA GLY A 96 4.36 -7.39 -15.91
C GLY A 96 4.40 -8.55 -14.91
N VAL A 97 5.12 -8.44 -13.78
CA VAL A 97 4.97 -9.39 -12.69
C VAL A 97 3.59 -9.24 -12.06
N PRO A 98 2.80 -10.32 -12.00
CA PRO A 98 1.40 -10.16 -11.68
C PRO A 98 1.18 -10.14 -10.15
N PHE A 99 0.40 -9.17 -9.68
CA PHE A 99 0.09 -8.94 -8.28
C PHE A 99 -0.97 -9.93 -7.79
N LYS A 100 -0.73 -10.56 -6.63
CA LYS A 100 -1.63 -11.60 -6.09
C LYS A 100 -2.67 -11.06 -5.13
N THR A 101 -2.31 -10.07 -4.34
CA THR A 101 -3.21 -9.43 -3.38
C THR A 101 -2.64 -8.09 -2.99
N ALA A 102 -3.50 -7.12 -2.78
CA ALA A 102 -3.17 -5.84 -2.17
C ALA A 102 -4.38 -5.32 -1.41
N GLY A 103 -4.14 -4.42 -0.47
CA GLY A 103 -5.21 -3.82 0.30
C GLY A 103 -4.79 -2.69 1.22
N SER A 104 -5.80 -2.11 1.86
CA SER A 104 -5.67 -1.13 2.93
C SER A 104 -6.08 -1.69 4.27
N LEU A 105 -5.36 -1.28 5.31
CA LEU A 105 -5.65 -1.57 6.71
C LEU A 105 -5.80 -0.26 7.48
N GLN A 106 -6.54 -0.32 8.60
CA GLN A 106 -6.70 0.79 9.55
C GLN A 106 -7.25 2.07 8.90
N ASN A 107 -8.20 1.93 7.97
CA ASN A 107 -8.81 3.03 7.22
C ASN A 107 -7.78 3.90 6.46
N GLY A 108 -6.98 3.29 5.59
CA GLY A 108 -6.07 4.02 4.70
C GLY A 108 -4.68 4.22 5.28
N LYS A 109 -4.51 4.10 6.59
CA LYS A 109 -3.24 4.42 7.28
C LYS A 109 -2.10 3.51 6.87
N LYS A 110 -2.42 2.28 6.45
CA LYS A 110 -1.45 1.31 5.94
C LYS A 110 -1.97 0.71 4.65
N ILE A 111 -1.08 0.60 3.67
CA ILE A 111 -1.32 -0.14 2.45
C ILE A 111 -0.29 -1.25 2.34
N TRP A 112 -0.67 -2.34 1.70
CA TRP A 112 0.21 -3.48 1.50
C TRP A 112 -0.07 -4.15 0.17
N LEU A 113 0.95 -4.77 -0.39
CA LEU A 113 0.83 -5.60 -1.59
C LEU A 113 1.71 -6.85 -1.47
N LEU A 114 1.29 -7.90 -2.17
CA LEU A 114 1.99 -9.16 -2.31
C LEU A 114 2.12 -9.50 -3.80
N ALA A 115 3.36 -9.68 -4.23
CA ALA A 115 3.67 -10.14 -5.57
C ALA A 115 4.54 -11.40 -5.53
N LYS A 116 4.41 -12.24 -6.56
CA LYS A 116 5.24 -13.43 -6.72
C LYS A 116 6.49 -13.06 -7.53
N LEU A 117 7.66 -13.22 -6.92
CA LEU A 117 8.93 -12.99 -7.61
C LEU A 117 9.24 -14.15 -8.56
N HIS A 118 9.63 -13.82 -9.79
CA HIS A 118 10.20 -14.76 -10.74
C HIS A 118 11.69 -14.42 -10.93
N LEU A 119 12.52 -14.76 -9.94
CA LEU A 119 13.96 -14.58 -10.03
C LEU A 119 14.53 -15.56 -11.08
N ARG A 120 14.94 -15.06 -12.25
CA ARG A 120 15.56 -15.87 -13.32
C ARG A 120 17.01 -16.28 -13.03
N SER A 121 17.68 -15.73 -12.01
CA SER A 121 19.14 -15.92 -11.81
C SER A 121 19.59 -16.27 -10.38
N MET A 122 18.68 -16.47 -9.42
CA MET A 122 19.03 -16.98 -8.09
C MET A 122 18.25 -18.26 -7.83
N SER A 123 18.95 -19.39 -7.78
CA SER A 123 18.39 -20.68 -7.37
C SER A 123 18.13 -20.67 -5.86
N LEU A 124 17.10 -19.94 -5.43
CA LEU A 124 16.54 -20.12 -4.09
C LEU A 124 15.50 -21.25 -4.19
N PRO A 125 15.64 -22.35 -3.44
CA PRO A 125 14.59 -23.35 -3.37
C PRO A 125 13.36 -22.75 -2.69
N GLY A 126 12.24 -22.65 -3.43
CA GLY A 126 10.96 -22.17 -2.91
C GLY A 126 10.31 -21.08 -3.78
N THR A 127 9.00 -20.88 -3.59
CA THR A 127 8.31 -19.73 -4.19
C THR A 127 8.60 -18.49 -3.34
N THR A 128 9.37 -17.55 -3.88
CA THR A 128 9.66 -16.29 -3.18
C THR A 128 8.54 -15.28 -3.39
N TYR A 129 8.06 -14.67 -2.31
CA TYR A 129 7.11 -13.57 -2.35
C TYR A 129 7.76 -12.27 -1.91
N LEU A 130 7.44 -11.20 -2.64
CA LEU A 130 7.72 -9.84 -2.24
C LEU A 130 6.54 -9.30 -1.44
N ARG A 131 6.77 -8.87 -0.20
CA ARG A 131 5.81 -8.10 0.59
C ARG A 131 6.31 -6.68 0.71
N ILE A 132 5.50 -5.74 0.25
CA ILE A 132 5.76 -4.31 0.44
C ILE A 132 4.70 -3.78 1.39
N TRP A 133 5.16 -3.12 2.44
CA TRP A 133 4.35 -2.40 3.40
C TRP A 133 4.65 -0.91 3.28
N CYS A 134 3.63 -0.10 3.06
CA CYS A 134 3.75 1.35 3.10
C CYS A 134 2.80 1.92 4.17
N SER A 135 3.37 2.72 5.06
CA SER A 135 2.65 3.41 6.12
C SER A 135 2.51 4.87 5.75
N GLN A 136 1.28 5.38 5.82
CA GLN A 136 0.99 6.78 5.51
C GLN A 136 1.45 7.74 6.63
N ILE A 137 1.98 7.19 7.73
CA ILE A 137 2.48 7.92 8.92
C ILE A 137 4.02 7.95 8.94
N VAL A 138 4.67 6.96 8.31
CA VAL A 138 6.12 6.86 8.28
C VAL A 138 6.47 6.22 6.95
N MET A 139 7.20 6.92 6.08
CA MET A 139 7.81 6.33 4.89
C MET A 139 8.91 5.36 5.34
N THR A 140 8.50 4.19 5.82
CA THR A 140 9.36 3.04 6.03
C THR A 140 8.86 1.99 5.06
N GLU A 141 9.41 2.00 3.84
CA GLU A 141 9.26 0.88 2.93
C GLU A 141 9.99 -0.31 3.55
N THR A 142 9.24 -1.22 4.17
CA THR A 142 9.81 -2.51 4.59
C THR A 142 9.53 -3.51 3.49
N VAL A 143 10.55 -3.76 2.68
CA VAL A 143 10.56 -4.84 1.70
C VAL A 143 10.98 -6.12 2.42
N ALA A 144 10.06 -7.05 2.59
CA ALA A 144 10.35 -8.33 3.21
C ALA A 144 10.24 -9.46 2.17
N LEU A 145 11.35 -10.15 1.94
CA LEU A 145 11.37 -11.41 1.18
C LEU A 145 11.02 -12.54 2.14
N LYS A 146 9.97 -13.30 1.79
CA LYS A 146 9.61 -14.52 2.53
C LYS A 146 9.67 -15.70 1.58
N SER A 147 10.59 -16.63 1.83
CA SER A 147 10.53 -17.97 1.25
C SER A 147 9.56 -18.80 2.09
N GLN A 148 8.65 -19.52 1.44
CA GLN A 148 7.86 -20.58 2.08
C GLN A 148 8.53 -21.92 1.80
#